data_AF-A0A6M0ADD8-F1
#
_entry.id   AF-A0A6M0ADD8-F1
#
_cell.length_a   1.000
_cell.length_b   1.000
_cell.length_c   1.000
_cell.angle_alpha   90.00
_cell.angle_beta   90.00
_cell.angle_gamma   90.00
#
_symmetry.space_group_name_H-M   'P 1'
#
loop_
_entity.id
_entity.type
_entity.pdbx_description
1 polymer ?
#
loop_
_entity_poly.entity_id
_entity_poly.type
_entity_poly.pdbx_seq_one_letter_code
_entity_poly.pdbx_strand_id
1 'polypeptide(L)'
;GIPELDRMLDGGLQHSTATMVAGGAGTGKTLMGLHFIVAGILKGEPGVIVTFQENPQQLKAIAMSLGWDLEAMENQGMLVHMYDSPVELQPDIHAAKVKAVVDRVKARRIMLDSLKDIEIATPNKVRYKDYIYSLVNQLKLQGVTTIVTNEIGELFGPFQLSEHGVSFVVDNVILLRYVELSGRIGRAINIMKVRGAPHSKEIRFFEITSGGISINEVIEAQTGVLTGMPVFNNNYLNDNGFKELLNQSRNIMEILKGVEEMDVNELANRTGFSPQDLLHELENLKQQGMVITWEHQNTTYYKATI
;
A
#
# COMPACT_ATOMS: atom_id res chain seq x y z
N GLY A 1 5.05 12.57 0.33
CA GLY A 1 5.79 11.89 1.44
C GLY A 1 6.34 10.57 0.97
N ILE A 2 5.53 9.85 0.20
CA ILE A 2 5.92 8.71 -0.62
C ILE A 2 5.94 9.23 -2.07
N PRO A 3 7.10 9.37 -2.74
CA PRO A 3 7.19 10.03 -4.04
C PRO A 3 6.29 9.41 -5.12
N GLU A 4 6.19 8.09 -5.15
CA GLU A 4 5.36 7.36 -6.10
C GLU A 4 3.86 7.61 -5.85
N LEU A 5 3.44 7.72 -4.59
CA LEU A 5 2.07 8.08 -4.24
C LEU A 5 1.76 9.51 -4.68
N ASP A 6 2.72 10.43 -4.50
CA ASP A 6 2.58 11.81 -4.96
C ASP A 6 2.40 11.85 -6.50
N ARG A 7 3.11 11.01 -7.26
CA ARG A 7 2.89 10.86 -8.73
C ARG A 7 1.51 10.29 -9.04
N MET A 8 1.06 9.26 -8.30
CA MET A 8 -0.28 8.70 -8.50
C MET A 8 -1.39 9.73 -8.22
N LEU A 9 -1.13 10.69 -7.33
CA LEU A 9 -2.02 11.80 -6.97
C LEU A 9 -1.84 13.06 -7.84
N ASP A 10 -1.09 12.97 -8.96
CA ASP A 10 -0.80 14.11 -9.85
C ASP A 10 -0.12 15.30 -9.13
N GLY A 11 0.88 15.00 -8.29
CA GLY A 11 1.66 16.00 -7.55
C GLY A 11 1.44 15.99 -6.03
N GLY A 12 0.64 15.05 -5.52
CA GLY A 12 0.43 14.84 -4.08
C GLY A 12 -0.92 15.36 -3.58
N LEU A 13 -1.11 15.31 -2.26
CA LEU A 13 -2.37 15.75 -1.64
C LEU A 13 -2.50 17.27 -1.70
N GLN A 14 -3.64 17.74 -2.20
CA GLN A 14 -3.97 19.17 -2.18
C GLN A 14 -4.12 19.68 -0.74
N HIS A 15 -3.67 20.91 -0.51
CA HIS A 15 -3.80 21.55 0.80
C HIS A 15 -5.26 21.67 1.23
N SER A 16 -5.50 21.56 2.54
CA SER A 16 -6.83 21.70 3.15
C SER A 16 -7.86 20.70 2.60
N THR A 17 -7.40 19.55 2.08
CA THR A 17 -8.28 18.44 1.71
C THR A 17 -8.25 17.34 2.77
N ALA A 18 -9.29 16.50 2.74
CA ALA A 18 -9.36 15.30 3.57
C ALA A 18 -9.21 14.05 2.71
N THR A 19 -8.36 13.15 3.17
CA THR A 19 -8.02 11.90 2.49
C THR A 19 -8.32 10.73 3.39
N MET A 20 -9.15 9.80 2.92
CA MET A 20 -9.36 8.52 3.60
C MET A 20 -8.38 7.48 3.08
N VAL A 21 -7.65 6.83 3.99
CA VAL A 21 -6.85 5.63 3.71
C VAL A 21 -7.61 4.42 4.26
N ALA A 22 -8.25 3.67 3.36
CA ALA A 22 -9.07 2.51 3.70
C ALA A 22 -8.32 1.21 3.44
N GLY A 23 -8.48 0.21 4.32
CA GLY A 23 -7.85 -1.11 4.12
C GLY A 23 -7.99 -2.04 5.32
N GLY A 24 -7.76 -3.34 5.09
CA GLY A 24 -7.80 -4.34 6.16
C GLY A 24 -6.72 -4.13 7.22
N ALA A 25 -6.78 -4.87 8.32
CA ALA A 25 -5.75 -4.84 9.36
C ALA A 25 -4.36 -5.18 8.78
N GLY A 26 -3.32 -4.45 9.21
CA GLY A 26 -1.93 -4.68 8.77
C GLY A 26 -1.59 -4.31 7.31
N THR A 27 -2.52 -3.67 6.60
CA THR A 27 -2.27 -3.21 5.22
C THR A 27 -1.35 -1.98 5.14
N GLY A 28 -1.10 -1.26 6.25
CA GLY A 28 -0.18 -0.11 6.27
C GLY A 28 -0.84 1.27 6.34
N LYS A 29 -2.11 1.35 6.76
CA LYS A 29 -2.87 2.61 6.91
C LYS A 29 -2.16 3.62 7.81
N THR A 30 -1.80 3.19 9.03
CA THR A 30 -1.08 3.98 10.03
C THR A 30 0.26 4.47 9.50
N LEU A 31 1.02 3.57 8.85
CA LEU A 31 2.30 3.90 8.25
C LEU A 31 2.17 4.97 7.15
N MET A 32 1.13 4.91 6.32
CA MET A 32 0.85 5.94 5.33
C MET A 32 0.56 7.31 5.99
N GLY A 33 -0.18 7.31 7.10
CA GLY A 33 -0.41 8.52 7.89
C GLY A 33 0.89 9.07 8.53
N LEU A 34 1.78 8.22 9.01
CA LEU A 34 3.10 8.62 9.51
C LEU A 34 3.96 9.27 8.43
N HIS A 35 4.04 8.66 7.23
CA HIS A 35 4.71 9.27 6.06
C HIS A 35 4.19 10.68 5.78
N PHE A 36 2.88 10.89 5.89
CA PHE A 36 2.25 12.18 5.67
C PHE A 36 2.62 13.22 6.74
N ILE A 37 2.59 12.84 8.03
CA ILE A 37 2.93 13.74 9.14
C ILE A 37 4.41 14.08 9.13
N VAL A 38 5.28 13.08 9.06
CA VAL A 38 6.75 13.27 9.07
C VAL A 38 7.19 14.11 7.88
N ALA A 39 6.69 13.83 6.67
CA ALA A 39 7.02 14.64 5.51
C ALA A 39 6.52 16.10 5.60
N GLY A 40 5.57 16.39 6.49
CA GLY A 40 5.13 17.76 6.78
C GLY A 40 6.06 18.45 7.74
N ILE A 41 6.38 17.79 8.84
CA ILE A 41 7.31 18.32 9.85
C ILE A 41 8.67 18.62 9.23
N LEU A 42 9.18 17.75 8.35
CA LEU A 42 10.42 17.98 7.60
C LEU A 42 10.35 19.19 6.64
N LYS A 43 9.14 19.65 6.29
CA LYS A 43 8.89 20.88 5.53
C LYS A 43 8.53 22.08 6.41
N GLY A 44 8.61 21.96 7.73
CA GLY A 44 8.24 23.01 8.67
C GLY A 44 6.73 23.15 8.89
N GLU A 45 5.94 22.12 8.56
CA GLU A 45 4.50 22.07 8.77
C GLU A 45 4.18 21.26 10.04
N PRO A 46 3.74 21.89 11.15
CA PRO A 46 3.43 21.15 12.37
C PRO A 46 2.29 20.14 12.18
N GLY A 47 2.42 18.99 12.84
CA GLY A 47 1.51 17.85 12.71
C GLY A 47 0.78 17.52 14.00
N VAL A 48 -0.41 16.94 13.86
CA VAL A 48 -1.14 16.29 14.96
C VAL A 48 -1.41 14.84 14.57
N ILE A 49 -1.14 13.91 15.48
CA ILE A 49 -1.56 12.52 15.36
C ILE A 49 -2.63 12.28 16.41
N VAL A 50 -3.77 11.73 16.03
CA VAL A 50 -4.84 11.30 16.93
C VAL A 50 -5.01 9.81 16.76
N THR A 51 -4.76 9.03 17.81
CA THR A 51 -4.91 7.57 17.81
C THR A 51 -5.86 7.09 18.89
N PHE A 52 -6.54 5.98 18.66
CA PHE A 52 -7.42 5.36 19.65
C PHE A 52 -6.96 3.97 20.12
N GLN A 53 -6.29 3.19 19.27
CA GLN A 53 -5.84 1.83 19.61
C GLN A 53 -4.38 1.78 20.02
N GLU A 54 -3.50 2.38 19.21
CA GLU A 54 -2.07 2.31 19.42
C GLU A 54 -1.65 3.29 20.51
N ASN A 55 -1.00 2.78 21.56
CA ASN A 55 -0.47 3.68 22.57
C ASN A 55 0.69 4.53 21.98
N PRO A 56 0.98 5.70 22.57
CA PRO A 56 2.04 6.57 22.08
C PRO A 56 3.43 5.92 21.99
N GLN A 57 3.78 5.06 22.93
CA GLN A 57 5.09 4.40 22.95
C GLN A 57 5.26 3.41 21.80
N GLN A 58 4.20 2.69 21.43
CA GLN A 58 4.19 1.72 20.34
C GLN A 58 4.33 2.43 18.99
N LEU A 59 3.58 3.51 18.77
CA LEU A 59 3.69 4.29 17.55
C LEU A 59 5.09 4.93 17.42
N LYS A 60 5.64 5.45 18.52
CA LYS A 60 7.02 5.94 18.59
C LYS A 60 8.04 4.87 18.23
N ALA A 61 7.87 3.64 18.74
CA ALA A 61 8.77 2.53 18.41
C ALA A 61 8.71 2.13 16.93
N ILE A 62 7.50 2.09 16.35
CA ILE A 62 7.30 1.82 14.91
C ILE A 62 7.99 2.91 14.07
N ALA A 63 7.74 4.18 14.37
CA ALA A 63 8.35 5.30 13.67
C ALA A 63 9.88 5.30 13.82
N MET A 64 10.40 5.02 15.01
CA MET A 64 11.84 4.94 15.26
C MET A 64 12.50 3.82 14.45
N SER A 65 11.82 2.69 14.24
CA SER A 65 12.32 1.59 13.39
C SER A 65 12.49 1.98 11.92
N LEU A 66 11.85 3.07 11.51
CA LEU A 66 11.93 3.67 10.18
C LEU A 66 12.84 4.92 10.15
N GLY A 67 13.54 5.20 11.26
CA GLY A 67 14.42 6.36 11.37
C GLY A 67 13.70 7.68 11.68
N TRP A 68 12.44 7.64 12.13
CA TRP A 68 11.69 8.83 12.52
C TRP A 68 11.54 8.95 14.03
N ASP A 69 12.22 9.94 14.60
CA ASP A 69 12.13 10.25 16.02
C ASP A 69 10.95 11.19 16.31
N LEU A 70 9.77 10.60 16.56
CA LEU A 70 8.57 11.36 16.89
C LEU A 70 8.71 12.08 18.25
N GLU A 71 9.49 11.55 19.19
CA GLU A 71 9.72 12.18 20.49
C GLU A 71 10.53 13.48 20.32
N ALA A 72 11.56 13.47 19.48
CA ALA A 72 12.28 14.68 19.12
C ALA A 72 11.35 15.72 18.44
N MET A 73 10.45 15.29 17.56
CA MET A 73 9.48 16.19 16.91
C MET A 73 8.49 16.80 17.91
N GLU A 74 8.06 16.05 18.92
CA GLU A 74 7.22 16.54 20.01
C GLU A 74 7.97 17.54 20.89
N ASN A 75 9.22 17.24 21.26
CA ASN A 75 10.06 18.12 22.07
C ASN A 75 10.37 19.45 21.36
N GLN A 76 10.40 19.45 20.03
CA GLN A 76 10.54 20.66 19.21
C GLN A 76 9.22 21.43 19.05
N GLY A 77 8.10 20.91 19.57
CA GLY A 77 6.78 21.51 19.41
C GLY A 77 6.21 21.39 17.98
N MET A 78 6.79 20.54 17.14
CA MET A 78 6.37 20.32 15.75
C MET A 78 5.33 19.19 15.62
N LEU A 79 5.20 18.35 16.65
CA LEU A 79 4.24 17.26 16.71
C LEU A 79 3.48 17.29 18.03
N VAL A 80 2.18 16.99 17.98
CA VAL A 80 1.42 16.57 19.15
C VAL A 80 0.76 15.23 18.86
N HIS A 81 1.04 14.23 19.69
CA HIS A 81 0.32 12.95 19.68
C HIS A 81 -0.79 12.96 20.74
N MET A 82 -2.04 12.89 20.29
CA MET A 82 -3.22 12.66 21.11
C MET A 82 -3.56 11.17 21.11
N TYR A 83 -3.72 10.61 22.30
CA TYR A 83 -4.27 9.28 22.51
C TYR A 83 -5.54 9.40 23.36
N ASP A 84 -6.68 9.03 22.81
CA ASP A 84 -7.97 8.97 23.52
C ASP A 84 -8.49 7.53 23.44
N SER A 85 -8.84 6.93 24.58
CA SER A 85 -9.44 5.59 24.59
C SER A 85 -10.81 5.62 23.91
N PRO A 86 -11.14 4.69 22.98
CA PRO A 86 -12.46 4.64 22.35
C PRO A 86 -13.60 4.51 23.37
N VAL A 87 -13.34 3.86 24.51
CA VAL A 87 -14.35 3.64 25.57
C VAL A 87 -14.74 4.94 26.28
N GLU A 88 -13.84 5.93 26.32
CA GLU A 88 -14.04 7.21 27.00
C GLU A 88 -14.45 8.32 26.01
N LEU A 89 -14.55 7.98 24.72
CA LEU A 89 -14.74 8.94 23.67
C LEU A 89 -16.17 9.51 23.67
N GLN A 90 -16.27 10.80 23.98
CA GLN A 90 -17.47 11.59 23.72
C GLN A 90 -17.21 12.48 22.50
N PRO A 91 -17.95 12.31 21.39
CA PRO A 91 -17.66 12.99 20.13
C PRO A 91 -17.50 14.51 20.24
N ASP A 92 -18.42 15.19 20.94
CA ASP A 92 -18.39 16.65 21.04
C ASP A 92 -17.18 17.16 21.85
N ILE A 93 -16.82 16.45 22.93
CA ILE A 93 -15.64 16.75 23.73
C ILE A 93 -14.37 16.49 22.91
N HIS A 94 -14.34 15.39 22.16
CA HIS A 94 -13.20 15.03 21.32
C HIS A 94 -12.99 16.06 20.20
N ALA A 95 -14.05 16.50 19.48
CA ALA A 95 -13.94 17.56 18.48
C ALA A 95 -13.36 18.85 19.07
N ALA A 96 -13.83 19.27 20.26
CA ALA A 96 -13.33 20.46 20.93
C ALA A 96 -11.85 20.31 21.34
N LYS A 97 -11.45 19.14 21.87
CA LYS A 97 -10.05 18.81 22.20
C LYS A 97 -9.15 18.88 20.97
N VAL A 98 -9.53 18.18 19.89
CA VAL A 98 -8.77 18.16 18.63
C VAL A 98 -8.60 19.58 18.09
N LYS A 99 -9.69 20.37 18.07
CA LYS A 99 -9.64 21.78 17.66
C LYS A 99 -8.64 22.58 18.50
N ALA A 100 -8.71 22.48 19.82
CA ALA A 100 -7.84 23.22 20.72
C ALA A 100 -6.36 22.85 20.52
N VAL A 101 -6.06 21.57 20.27
CA VAL A 101 -4.70 21.11 19.99
C VAL A 101 -4.21 21.64 18.65
N VAL A 102 -5.02 21.52 17.60
CA VAL A 102 -4.73 22.05 16.25
C VAL A 102 -4.42 23.55 16.30
N ASP A 103 -5.25 24.33 17.00
CA ASP A 103 -5.05 25.77 17.14
C ASP A 103 -3.78 26.09 17.93
N ARG A 104 -3.52 25.38 19.03
CA ARG A 104 -2.36 25.60 19.90
C ARG A 104 -1.04 25.34 19.18
N VAL A 105 -0.93 24.23 18.45
CA VAL A 105 0.30 23.86 17.71
C VAL A 105 0.36 24.50 16.32
N LYS A 106 -0.70 25.23 15.92
CA LYS A 106 -0.86 25.78 14.56
C LYS A 106 -0.65 24.70 13.49
N ALA A 107 -1.30 23.55 13.71
CA ALA A 107 -1.13 22.38 12.86
C ALA A 107 -1.47 22.70 11.40
N ARG A 108 -0.71 22.13 10.48
CA ARG A 108 -0.98 22.13 9.05
C ARG A 108 -1.40 20.75 8.55
N ARG A 109 -1.05 19.71 9.30
CA ARG A 109 -1.39 18.32 8.99
C ARG A 109 -1.98 17.63 10.20
N ILE A 110 -2.97 16.79 9.96
CA ILE A 110 -3.53 15.92 11.00
C ILE A 110 -3.77 14.51 10.46
N MET A 111 -3.44 13.52 11.27
CA MET A 111 -3.76 12.11 11.06
C MET A 111 -4.74 11.67 12.15
N LEU A 112 -5.85 11.05 11.75
CA LEU A 112 -6.87 10.48 12.63
C LEU A 112 -6.93 8.96 12.41
N ASP A 113 -6.53 8.17 13.40
CA ASP A 113 -6.35 6.73 13.31
C ASP A 113 -7.03 5.95 14.47
N SER A 114 -8.21 5.37 14.30
CA SER A 114 -9.01 5.27 13.07
C SER A 114 -10.43 5.77 13.22
N LEU A 115 -11.09 6.00 12.08
CA LEU A 115 -12.53 6.24 12.02
C LEU A 115 -13.36 5.08 12.61
N LYS A 116 -12.84 3.84 12.53
CA LYS A 116 -13.56 2.67 13.03
C LYS A 116 -13.71 2.70 14.54
N ASP A 117 -12.72 3.23 15.26
CA ASP A 117 -12.76 3.36 16.71
C ASP A 117 -13.80 4.38 17.16
N ILE A 118 -13.93 5.48 16.41
CA ILE A 118 -14.95 6.50 16.63
C ILE A 118 -16.35 5.93 16.37
N GLU A 119 -16.49 5.13 15.31
CA GLU A 119 -17.73 4.44 14.97
C GLU A 119 -18.18 3.51 16.11
N ILE A 120 -17.25 2.71 16.66
CA ILE A 120 -17.52 1.83 17.81
C ILE A 120 -17.96 2.63 19.04
N ALA A 121 -17.30 3.75 19.31
CA ALA A 121 -17.63 4.64 20.41
C ALA A 121 -18.94 5.42 20.21
N THR A 122 -19.47 5.48 18.98
CA THR A 122 -20.67 6.25 18.62
C THR A 122 -21.72 5.34 17.98
N PRO A 123 -22.47 4.54 18.76
CA PRO A 123 -23.43 3.56 18.23
C PRO A 123 -24.52 4.17 17.33
N ASN A 124 -24.85 5.45 17.53
CA ASN A 124 -25.77 6.17 16.66
C ASN A 124 -25.08 6.56 15.34
N LYS A 125 -25.40 5.83 14.27
CA LYS A 125 -24.83 6.03 12.93
C LYS A 125 -25.05 7.42 12.35
N VAL A 126 -26.15 8.11 12.67
CA VAL A 126 -26.40 9.47 12.19
C VAL A 126 -25.44 10.43 12.90
N ARG A 127 -25.38 10.33 14.23
CA ARG A 127 -24.47 11.15 15.04
C ARG A 127 -23.01 10.94 14.66
N TYR A 128 -22.61 9.70 14.38
CA TYR A 128 -21.27 9.38 13.89
C TYR A 128 -20.95 10.12 12.57
N LYS A 129 -21.85 10.08 11.59
CA LYS A 129 -21.65 10.78 10.31
C LYS A 129 -21.59 12.30 10.50
N ASP A 130 -22.53 12.86 11.26
CA ASP A 130 -22.58 14.31 11.52
C ASP A 130 -21.30 14.78 12.21
N TYR A 131 -20.81 13.99 13.16
CA TYR A 131 -19.56 14.23 13.85
C TYR A 131 -18.36 14.22 12.92
N ILE A 132 -18.18 13.16 12.12
CA ILE A 132 -17.05 13.08 11.17
C ILE A 132 -17.13 14.19 10.14
N TYR A 133 -18.33 14.49 9.62
CA TYR A 133 -18.55 15.59 8.69
C TYR A 133 -18.15 16.93 9.30
N SER A 134 -18.64 17.23 10.51
CA SER A 134 -18.33 18.46 11.21
C SER A 134 -16.84 18.61 11.47
N LEU A 135 -16.19 17.57 12.01
CA LEU A 135 -14.75 17.58 12.32
C LEU A 135 -13.91 17.81 11.06
N VAL A 136 -14.14 17.03 10.01
CA VAL A 136 -13.38 17.14 8.76
C VAL A 136 -13.58 18.52 8.10
N ASN A 137 -14.81 19.01 8.05
CA ASN A 137 -15.11 20.31 7.47
C ASN A 137 -14.47 21.45 8.28
N GLN A 138 -14.48 21.35 9.60
CA GLN A 138 -13.86 22.34 10.47
C GLN A 138 -12.33 22.38 10.26
N LEU A 139 -11.66 21.23 10.20
CA LEU A 139 -10.22 21.14 9.93
C LEU A 139 -9.87 21.74 8.56
N LYS A 140 -10.68 21.45 7.54
CA LYS A 140 -10.56 22.06 6.21
C LYS A 140 -10.68 23.59 6.26
N LEU A 141 -11.67 24.13 6.99
CA LEU A 141 -11.84 25.58 7.16
C LEU A 141 -10.68 26.24 7.92
N GLN A 142 -10.00 25.51 8.82
CA GLN A 142 -8.79 25.94 9.50
C GLN A 142 -7.52 25.83 8.62
N GLY A 143 -7.65 25.33 7.39
CA GLY A 143 -6.54 25.16 6.47
C GLY A 143 -5.63 23.95 6.79
N VAL A 144 -6.19 22.94 7.46
CA VAL A 144 -5.45 21.72 7.85
C VAL A 144 -5.71 20.62 6.84
N THR A 145 -4.65 20.04 6.29
CA THR A 145 -4.73 18.84 5.44
C THR A 145 -4.88 17.61 6.32
N THR A 146 -5.88 16.79 6.06
CA THR A 146 -6.29 15.68 6.94
C THR A 146 -6.11 14.33 6.27
N ILE A 147 -5.49 13.38 6.96
CA ILE A 147 -5.61 11.95 6.67
C ILE A 147 -6.46 11.30 7.75
N VAL A 148 -7.44 10.51 7.34
CA VAL A 148 -8.22 9.64 8.21
C VAL A 148 -8.00 8.20 7.79
N THR A 149 -7.76 7.29 8.72
CA THR A 149 -7.69 5.86 8.40
C THR A 149 -9.08 5.23 8.61
N ASN A 150 -9.40 4.24 7.79
CA ASN A 150 -10.61 3.46 7.96
C ASN A 150 -10.32 1.96 7.81
N GLU A 151 -10.58 1.19 8.85
CA GLU A 151 -10.51 -0.27 8.77
C GLU A 151 -11.74 -0.83 8.04
N ILE A 152 -11.50 -1.70 7.06
CA ILE A 152 -12.54 -2.50 6.41
C ILE A 152 -12.44 -3.95 6.89
N GLY A 153 -13.58 -4.57 7.19
CA GLY A 153 -13.63 -5.87 7.86
C GLY A 153 -13.21 -7.06 6.98
N GLU A 154 -13.36 -6.96 5.66
CA GLU A 154 -13.01 -8.04 4.73
C GLU A 154 -11.60 -7.83 4.14
N LEU A 155 -10.71 -8.81 4.37
CA LEU A 155 -9.35 -8.86 3.79
C LEU A 155 -9.40 -9.14 2.27
N PHE A 156 -10.35 -9.96 1.85
CA PHE A 156 -10.64 -10.36 0.47
C PHE A 156 -12.17 -10.29 0.27
N GLY A 157 -12.63 -9.96 -0.94
CA GLY A 157 -14.06 -9.84 -1.23
C GLY A 157 -14.47 -8.46 -1.77
N PRO A 158 -15.76 -8.29 -2.15
CA PRO A 158 -16.28 -7.08 -2.75
C PRO A 158 -16.05 -5.86 -1.85
N PHE A 159 -15.63 -4.75 -2.46
CA PHE A 159 -15.32 -3.55 -1.70
C PHE A 159 -16.57 -2.75 -1.36
N GLN A 160 -16.78 -2.51 -0.07
CA GLN A 160 -17.70 -1.48 0.41
C GLN A 160 -16.88 -0.35 1.05
N LEU A 161 -16.71 0.74 0.30
CA LEU A 161 -15.92 1.95 0.63
C LEU A 161 -16.25 2.52 2.02
N SER A 162 -17.46 2.28 2.51
CA SER A 162 -17.88 2.43 3.90
C SER A 162 -19.30 1.88 4.03
N GLU A 163 -19.56 0.96 4.95
CA GLU A 163 -20.94 0.49 5.23
C GLU A 163 -21.89 1.66 5.56
N HIS A 164 -21.34 2.81 5.96
CA HIS A 164 -22.10 3.96 6.46
C HIS A 164 -21.90 5.26 5.64
N GLY A 165 -21.28 5.23 4.46
CA GLY A 165 -21.17 6.42 3.58
C GLY A 165 -20.24 7.54 4.06
N VAL A 166 -19.26 7.26 4.94
CA VAL A 166 -18.31 8.28 5.43
C VAL A 166 -17.37 8.76 4.31
N SER A 167 -17.16 7.95 3.29
CA SER A 167 -16.40 8.31 2.08
C SER A 167 -16.94 9.52 1.31
N PHE A 168 -18.19 9.93 1.52
CA PHE A 168 -18.74 11.17 0.95
C PHE A 168 -18.17 12.44 1.61
N VAL A 169 -17.66 12.33 2.84
CA VAL A 169 -17.14 13.46 3.62
C VAL A 169 -15.73 13.87 3.16
N VAL A 170 -14.95 12.92 2.65
CA VAL A 170 -13.56 13.14 2.22
C VAL A 170 -13.46 13.49 0.74
N ASP A 171 -12.41 14.23 0.38
CA ASP A 171 -12.12 14.61 -1.01
C ASP A 171 -11.45 13.46 -1.76
N ASN A 172 -10.53 12.78 -1.08
CA ASN A 172 -9.70 11.74 -1.67
C ASN A 172 -9.92 10.41 -0.95
N VAL A 173 -9.85 9.30 -1.69
CA VAL A 173 -9.88 7.96 -1.10
C VAL A 173 -8.78 7.10 -1.70
N ILE A 174 -7.91 6.59 -0.84
CA ILE A 174 -6.84 5.64 -1.13
C ILE A 174 -7.26 4.30 -0.53
N LEU A 175 -7.17 3.24 -1.32
CA LEU A 175 -7.49 1.88 -0.93
C LEU A 175 -6.21 1.05 -0.85
N LEU A 176 -6.00 0.41 0.29
CA LEU A 176 -4.96 -0.58 0.54
C LEU A 176 -5.61 -1.96 0.68
N ARG A 177 -5.11 -2.95 -0.05
CA ARG A 177 -5.63 -4.33 -0.01
C ARG A 177 -4.53 -5.35 0.04
N TYR A 178 -4.84 -6.50 0.62
CA TYR A 178 -4.09 -7.71 0.32
C TYR A 178 -4.49 -8.25 -1.04
N VAL A 179 -3.52 -8.82 -1.73
CA VAL A 179 -3.73 -9.52 -2.98
C VAL A 179 -3.05 -10.87 -2.87
N GLU A 180 -3.77 -11.93 -3.22
CA GLU A 180 -3.19 -13.26 -3.32
C GLU A 180 -2.68 -13.48 -4.74
N LEU A 181 -1.39 -13.80 -4.88
CA LEU A 181 -0.78 -14.14 -6.16
C LEU A 181 0.13 -15.35 -5.97
N SER A 182 -0.16 -16.44 -6.70
CA SER A 182 0.67 -17.65 -6.72
C SER A 182 1.00 -18.19 -5.32
N GLY A 183 0.00 -18.23 -4.43
CA GLY A 183 0.15 -18.70 -3.05
C GLY A 183 0.93 -17.75 -2.11
N ARG A 184 1.18 -16.51 -2.54
CA ARG A 184 1.80 -15.45 -1.74
C ARG A 184 0.81 -14.32 -1.49
N ILE A 185 0.91 -13.71 -0.31
CA ILE A 185 0.15 -12.52 0.06
C ILE A 185 1.00 -11.29 -0.22
N GLY A 186 0.59 -10.49 -1.20
CA GLY A 186 1.13 -9.17 -1.47
C GLY A 186 0.20 -8.07 -0.95
N ARG A 187 0.65 -6.81 -1.08
CA ARG A 187 -0.20 -5.63 -0.83
C ARG A 187 -0.33 -4.81 -2.10
N ALA A 188 -1.52 -4.24 -2.28
CA ALA A 188 -1.86 -3.41 -3.42
C ALA A 188 -2.45 -2.07 -2.98
N ILE A 189 -2.11 -1.02 -3.71
CA ILE A 189 -2.62 0.34 -3.52
C ILE A 189 -3.36 0.81 -4.75
N ASN A 190 -4.47 1.51 -4.54
CA ASN A 190 -5.21 2.21 -5.58
C ASN A 190 -5.78 3.53 -5.06
N ILE A 191 -5.88 4.53 -5.94
CA ILE A 191 -6.60 5.76 -5.65
C ILE A 191 -8.01 5.59 -6.23
N MET A 192 -9.01 5.52 -5.36
CA MET A 192 -10.41 5.34 -5.74
C MET A 192 -11.05 6.66 -6.17
N LYS A 193 -10.61 7.77 -5.58
CA LYS A 193 -11.22 9.09 -5.74
C LYS A 193 -10.20 10.18 -5.44
N VAL A 194 -10.19 11.21 -6.28
CA VAL A 194 -9.67 12.56 -5.98
C VAL A 194 -10.71 13.55 -6.48
N ARG A 195 -11.18 14.46 -5.62
CA ARG A 195 -12.18 15.44 -6.00
C ARG A 195 -11.51 16.62 -6.70
N GLY A 196 -11.94 16.93 -7.92
CA GLY A 196 -11.50 18.13 -8.64
C GLY A 196 -10.11 18.05 -9.28
N ALA A 197 -9.49 16.87 -9.30
CA ALA A 197 -8.21 16.65 -9.97
C ALA A 197 -8.15 15.23 -10.57
N PRO A 198 -7.34 15.02 -11.64
CA PRO A 198 -7.05 13.69 -12.14
C PRO A 198 -6.24 12.89 -11.10
N HIS A 199 -6.23 11.58 -11.25
CA HIS A 199 -5.40 10.67 -10.46
C HIS A 199 -5.15 9.39 -11.26
N SER A 200 -4.07 8.68 -10.92
CA SER A 200 -3.80 7.36 -11.49
C SER A 200 -4.95 6.41 -11.22
N LYS A 201 -5.35 5.67 -12.26
CA LYS A 201 -6.36 4.61 -12.20
C LYS A 201 -5.75 3.23 -11.99
N GLU A 202 -4.43 3.16 -11.95
CA GLU A 202 -3.70 1.92 -11.81
C GLU A 202 -3.84 1.35 -10.40
N ILE A 203 -3.79 0.03 -10.32
CA ILE A 203 -3.60 -0.68 -9.06
C ILE A 203 -2.14 -1.12 -9.07
N ARG A 204 -1.40 -0.80 -8.01
CA ARG A 204 0.04 -1.06 -7.94
C ARG A 204 0.39 -1.92 -6.74
N PHE A 205 1.41 -2.76 -6.88
CA PHE A 205 2.00 -3.41 -5.72
C PHE A 205 2.69 -2.39 -4.82
N PHE A 206 2.74 -2.67 -3.53
CA PHE A 206 3.64 -1.95 -2.63
C PHE A 206 4.17 -2.85 -1.52
N GLU A 207 5.32 -2.48 -0.99
CA GLU A 207 6.00 -3.17 0.08
C GLU A 207 6.23 -2.23 1.27
N ILE A 208 6.30 -2.83 2.46
CA ILE A 208 6.74 -2.15 3.68
C ILE A 208 8.14 -2.66 3.96
N THR A 209 9.13 -1.79 3.79
CA THR A 209 10.55 -2.05 4.01
C THR A 209 11.04 -1.32 5.26
N SER A 210 12.31 -1.49 5.62
CA SER A 210 12.95 -0.69 6.68
C SER A 210 12.95 0.83 6.37
N GLY A 211 12.81 1.23 5.10
CA GLY A 211 12.66 2.62 4.68
C GLY A 211 11.20 3.11 4.61
N GLY A 212 10.23 2.28 5.00
CA GLY A 212 8.80 2.60 4.93
C GLY A 212 8.13 2.02 3.68
N ILE A 213 7.15 2.75 3.12
CA ILE A 213 6.33 2.29 2.00
C ILE A 213 7.05 2.54 0.69
N SER A 214 7.25 1.48 -0.10
CA SER A 214 7.71 1.54 -1.49
C SER A 214 6.61 1.07 -2.42
N ILE A 215 6.17 1.92 -3.36
CA ILE A 215 5.14 1.56 -4.35
C ILE A 215 5.85 1.16 -5.64
N ASN A 216 5.48 -0.01 -6.15
CA ASN A 216 6.19 -0.70 -7.22
C ASN A 216 5.37 -0.66 -8.53
N GLU A 217 5.45 -1.74 -9.29
CA GLU A 217 4.84 -1.94 -10.60
C GLU A 217 3.30 -2.03 -10.55
N VAL A 218 2.70 -1.84 -11.73
CA VAL A 218 1.26 -1.97 -11.96
C VAL A 218 0.88 -3.45 -11.93
N ILE A 219 -0.26 -3.76 -11.32
CA ILE A 219 -0.85 -5.09 -11.36
C ILE A 219 -1.58 -5.25 -12.69
N GLU A 220 -0.96 -5.96 -13.63
CA GLU A 220 -1.53 -6.26 -14.95
C GLU A 220 -2.54 -7.41 -14.89
N ALA A 221 -3.59 -7.26 -14.09
CA ALA A 221 -4.68 -8.21 -14.01
C ALA A 221 -5.92 -7.69 -14.76
N GLN A 222 -6.74 -8.63 -15.21
CA GLN A 222 -7.93 -8.34 -15.99
C GLN A 222 -9.08 -7.84 -15.13
N THR A 223 -9.33 -8.51 -14.01
CA THR A 223 -10.37 -8.18 -13.01
C THR A 223 -9.95 -8.71 -11.63
N GLY A 224 -10.76 -8.49 -10.59
CA GLY A 224 -10.58 -9.17 -9.30
C GLY A 224 -9.46 -8.65 -8.38
N VAL A 225 -8.60 -7.74 -8.85
CA VAL A 225 -7.59 -7.10 -7.99
C VAL A 225 -8.25 -6.36 -6.82
N LEU A 226 -9.34 -5.64 -7.09
CA LEU A 226 -10.12 -4.94 -6.07
C LEU A 226 -10.88 -5.90 -5.14
N THR A 227 -11.04 -7.17 -5.50
CA THR A 227 -11.58 -8.21 -4.61
C THR A 227 -10.46 -8.96 -3.86
N GLY A 228 -9.20 -8.62 -4.11
CA GLY A 228 -8.02 -9.31 -3.56
C GLY A 228 -7.72 -10.66 -4.24
N MET A 229 -8.48 -11.03 -5.27
CA MET A 229 -8.36 -12.27 -6.03
C MET A 229 -8.22 -11.92 -7.52
N PRO A 230 -7.03 -11.51 -7.98
CA PRO A 230 -6.82 -11.08 -9.36
C PRO A 230 -7.09 -12.22 -10.35
N VAL A 231 -7.90 -11.94 -11.36
CA VAL A 231 -8.14 -12.78 -12.53
C VAL A 231 -7.43 -12.14 -13.71
N PHE A 232 -6.66 -12.92 -14.45
CA PHE A 232 -5.86 -12.47 -15.60
C PHE A 232 -6.54 -12.90 -16.91
N ASN A 233 -6.34 -12.14 -17.99
CA ASN A 233 -7.15 -12.23 -19.20
C ASN A 233 -6.90 -13.51 -19.99
N ASN A 234 -7.95 -14.31 -20.23
CA ASN A 234 -7.81 -15.49 -21.09
C ASN A 234 -7.40 -15.17 -22.54
N ASN A 235 -7.63 -13.95 -23.03
CA ASN A 235 -7.19 -13.51 -24.36
C ASN A 235 -5.83 -12.80 -24.36
N TYR A 236 -5.21 -12.59 -23.20
CA TYR A 236 -3.75 -12.56 -23.05
C TYR A 236 -3.21 -13.90 -22.54
N LEU A 237 -4.09 -14.88 -22.25
CA LEU A 237 -3.74 -16.30 -22.03
C LEU A 237 -3.85 -17.09 -23.34
N ASN A 238 -3.65 -16.42 -24.49
CA ASN A 238 -2.93 -17.04 -25.58
C ASN A 238 -1.41 -16.79 -25.49
N ASP A 239 -0.92 -16.08 -24.47
CA ASP A 239 0.49 -16.02 -24.10
C ASP A 239 0.62 -16.21 -22.58
N ASN A 240 0.58 -17.46 -22.12
CA ASN A 240 1.75 -18.20 -21.62
C ASN A 240 2.97 -17.41 -21.05
N GLY A 241 2.82 -16.20 -20.50
CA GLY A 241 3.95 -15.40 -20.00
C GLY A 241 4.29 -15.71 -18.54
N PHE A 242 3.45 -15.30 -17.59
CA PHE A 242 3.91 -15.20 -16.19
C PHE A 242 3.79 -16.50 -15.36
N LYS A 243 2.76 -17.32 -15.64
CA LYS A 243 2.65 -18.68 -15.09
C LYS A 243 3.58 -19.66 -15.79
N GLU A 244 3.96 -19.36 -17.03
CA GLU A 244 4.93 -20.16 -17.74
C GLU A 244 6.34 -19.78 -17.30
N LEU A 245 6.72 -18.51 -17.15
CA LEU A 245 8.05 -18.11 -16.62
C LEU A 245 8.41 -18.75 -15.26
N LEU A 246 7.52 -18.68 -14.26
CA LEU A 246 7.78 -19.26 -12.94
C LEU A 246 7.78 -20.81 -12.94
N ASN A 247 7.08 -21.43 -13.88
CA ASN A 247 7.13 -22.89 -14.09
C ASN A 247 8.25 -23.29 -15.06
N GLN A 248 8.70 -22.40 -15.94
CA GLN A 248 9.72 -22.59 -16.96
C GLN A 248 11.07 -22.69 -16.27
N SER A 249 11.46 -21.73 -15.44
CA SER A 249 12.76 -21.83 -14.74
C SER A 249 12.83 -23.09 -13.88
N ARG A 250 11.73 -23.46 -13.20
CA ARG A 250 11.66 -24.68 -12.39
C ARG A 250 11.70 -25.95 -13.24
N ASN A 251 10.92 -26.03 -14.32
CA ASN A 251 10.87 -27.20 -15.22
C ASN A 251 12.19 -27.37 -15.98
N ILE A 252 12.77 -26.27 -16.48
CA ILE A 252 14.11 -26.23 -17.08
C ILE A 252 15.15 -26.75 -16.09
N MET A 253 15.14 -26.25 -14.85
CA MET A 253 16.08 -26.70 -13.81
C MET A 253 15.85 -28.16 -13.39
N GLU A 254 14.61 -28.64 -13.30
CA GLU A 254 14.32 -30.06 -13.02
C GLU A 254 14.82 -30.98 -14.14
N ILE A 255 14.64 -30.59 -15.40
CA ILE A 255 15.16 -31.33 -16.55
C ILE A 255 16.68 -31.29 -16.57
N LEU A 256 17.30 -30.11 -16.46
CA LEU A 256 18.76 -29.93 -16.52
C LEU A 256 19.48 -30.57 -15.33
N LYS A 257 18.84 -30.72 -14.17
CA LYS A 257 19.39 -31.49 -13.03
C LYS A 257 19.37 -33.00 -13.26
N GLY A 258 18.52 -33.48 -14.17
CA GLY A 258 18.37 -34.90 -14.52
C GLY A 258 19.25 -35.36 -15.69
N VAL A 259 20.04 -34.48 -16.30
CA VAL A 259 20.92 -34.77 -17.45
C VAL A 259 22.30 -34.14 -17.25
N GLU A 260 23.32 -34.58 -18.01
CA GLU A 260 24.65 -33.96 -17.93
C GLU A 260 24.70 -32.60 -18.61
N GLU A 261 24.07 -32.44 -19.78
CA GLU A 261 24.00 -31.21 -20.59
C GLU A 261 22.88 -31.34 -21.63
N MET A 262 22.40 -30.21 -22.16
CA MET A 262 21.34 -30.18 -23.18
C MET A 262 21.43 -28.93 -24.03
N ASP A 263 21.12 -29.03 -25.32
CA ASP A 263 20.97 -27.85 -26.18
C ASP A 263 19.53 -27.30 -26.18
N VAL A 264 19.34 -26.08 -26.69
CA VAL A 264 18.05 -25.39 -26.64
C VAL A 264 16.94 -26.10 -27.42
N ASN A 265 17.26 -26.81 -28.50
CA ASN A 265 16.28 -27.53 -29.31
C ASN A 265 15.84 -28.82 -28.61
N GLU A 266 16.78 -29.51 -27.95
CA GLU A 266 16.47 -30.66 -27.09
C GLU A 266 15.59 -30.26 -25.90
N LEU A 267 15.88 -29.11 -25.28
CA LEU A 267 15.09 -28.54 -24.20
C LEU A 267 13.69 -28.13 -24.66
N ALA A 268 13.57 -27.55 -25.86
CA ALA A 268 12.29 -27.22 -26.50
C ALA A 268 11.41 -28.46 -26.69
N ASN A 269 11.99 -29.55 -27.21
CA ASN A 269 11.27 -30.81 -27.42
C ASN A 269 10.73 -31.44 -26.12
N ARG A 270 11.43 -31.25 -25.00
CA ARG A 270 11.04 -31.82 -23.71
C ARG A 270 10.07 -30.96 -22.91
N THR A 271 10.19 -29.64 -23.04
CA THR A 271 9.38 -28.68 -22.29
C THR A 271 8.10 -28.28 -23.03
N GLY A 272 8.10 -28.38 -24.36
CA GLY A 272 7.01 -27.90 -25.22
C GLY A 272 7.09 -26.40 -25.53
N PHE A 273 8.14 -25.69 -25.05
CA PHE A 273 8.34 -24.26 -25.32
C PHE A 273 9.13 -24.02 -26.60
N SER A 274 9.01 -22.81 -27.16
CA SER A 274 9.80 -22.45 -28.35
C SER A 274 11.28 -22.22 -27.97
N PRO A 275 12.24 -22.49 -28.88
CA PRO A 275 13.64 -22.20 -28.62
C PRO A 275 13.93 -20.73 -28.27
N GLN A 276 13.15 -19.78 -28.80
CA GLN A 276 13.35 -18.35 -28.54
C GLN A 276 12.97 -17.98 -27.09
N ASP A 277 11.87 -18.55 -26.58
CA ASP A 277 11.41 -18.31 -25.20
C ASP A 277 12.40 -18.90 -24.18
N LEU A 278 12.94 -20.07 -24.50
CA LEU A 278 13.94 -20.74 -23.66
C LEU A 278 15.27 -19.97 -23.59
N LEU A 279 15.72 -19.34 -24.66
CA LEU A 279 16.98 -18.58 -24.67
C LEU A 279 16.95 -17.39 -23.71
N HIS A 280 15.81 -16.68 -23.62
CA HIS A 280 15.67 -15.56 -22.70
C HIS A 280 15.77 -16.03 -21.24
N GLU A 281 15.11 -17.14 -20.91
CA GLU A 281 15.10 -17.66 -19.55
C GLU A 281 16.41 -18.34 -19.15
N LEU A 282 17.08 -19.02 -20.07
CA LEU A 282 18.41 -19.60 -19.84
C LEU A 282 19.47 -18.53 -19.57
N GLU A 283 19.37 -17.36 -20.21
CA GLU A 283 20.24 -16.21 -19.89
C GLU A 283 19.93 -15.64 -18.50
N ASN A 284 18.66 -15.54 -18.09
CA ASN A 284 18.29 -15.14 -16.73
C ASN A 284 18.85 -16.12 -15.68
N LEU A 285 18.70 -17.43 -15.89
CA LEU A 285 19.24 -18.47 -15.00
C LEU A 285 20.77 -18.47 -14.94
N LYS A 286 21.43 -18.18 -16.06
CA LYS A 286 22.89 -18.01 -16.13
C LYS A 286 23.36 -16.78 -15.35
N GLN A 287 22.66 -15.65 -15.46
CA GLN A 287 22.96 -14.45 -14.65
C GLN A 287 22.78 -14.70 -13.14
N GLN A 288 21.84 -15.57 -12.77
CA GLN A 288 21.61 -16.01 -11.40
C GLN A 288 22.59 -17.11 -10.94
N GLY A 289 23.49 -17.58 -11.82
CA GLY A 289 24.47 -18.63 -11.51
C GLY A 289 23.89 -20.03 -11.37
N MET A 290 22.65 -20.27 -11.84
CA MET A 290 21.95 -21.56 -11.75
C MET A 290 22.21 -22.46 -12.96
N VAL A 291 22.67 -21.90 -14.07
CA VAL A 291 23.02 -22.63 -15.30
C VAL A 291 24.37 -22.14 -15.83
N ILE A 292 25.20 -23.07 -16.30
CA ILE A 292 26.43 -22.78 -17.04
C ILE A 292 26.27 -23.15 -18.51
N THR A 293 27.02 -22.48 -19.39
CA THR A 293 26.91 -22.64 -20.85
C THR A 293 28.27 -22.72 -21.52
N TRP A 294 28.39 -23.51 -22.57
CA TRP A 294 29.56 -23.53 -23.47
C TRP A 294 29.16 -23.93 -24.90
N GLU A 295 30.06 -23.72 -25.85
CA GLU A 295 29.84 -24.07 -27.25
C GLU A 295 30.65 -25.31 -27.66
N HIS A 296 30.01 -26.22 -28.41
CA HIS A 296 30.65 -27.36 -29.05
C HIS A 296 30.06 -27.56 -30.46
N GLN A 297 30.92 -27.68 -31.48
CA GLN A 297 30.50 -27.88 -32.88
C GLN A 297 29.41 -26.91 -33.37
N ASN A 298 29.51 -25.62 -32.99
CA ASN A 298 28.58 -24.56 -33.36
C ASN A 298 27.18 -24.69 -32.70
N THR A 299 27.07 -25.45 -31.60
CA THR A 299 25.88 -25.61 -30.77
C THR A 299 26.19 -25.19 -29.33
N THR A 300 25.28 -24.41 -28.72
CA THR A 300 25.37 -24.00 -27.32
C THR A 300 24.69 -25.02 -26.41
N TYR A 301 25.41 -25.50 -25.41
CA TYR A 301 24.90 -26.43 -24.39
C TYR A 301 24.72 -25.74 -23.05
N TYR A 302 23.72 -26.20 -22.29
CA TYR A 302 23.33 -25.69 -20.98
C TYR A 302 23.37 -26.82 -19.95
N LYS A 303 23.87 -26.52 -18.75
CA LYS A 303 23.93 -27.45 -17.62
C LYS A 303 23.58 -26.76 -16.32
N ALA A 304 22.77 -27.41 -15.48
CA ALA A 304 22.47 -26.90 -14.15
C ALA A 304 23.73 -26.89 -13.27
N THR A 305 24.00 -25.78 -12.59
CA THR A 305 24.94 -25.72 -11.47
C THR A 305 24.26 -26.38 -10.27
N ILE A 306 24.86 -27.46 -9.76
CA ILE A 306 24.33 -28.28 -8.65
C ILE A 306 24.18 -27.42 -7.38
#